data_AF-A0A2P4PX06-F1
#
_entry.id   AF-A0A2P4PX06-F1
#
_cell.length_a   1.000
_cell.length_b   1.000
_cell.length_c   1.000
_cell.angle_alpha   90.00
_cell.angle_beta   90.00
_cell.angle_gamma   90.00
#
_symmetry.space_group_name_H-M   'P 1'
#
loop_
_entity.id
_entity.type
_entity.pdbx_description
1 polymer ?
#
loop_
_entity_poly.entity_id
_entity_poly.type
_entity_poly.pdbx_seq_one_letter_code
_entity_poly.pdbx_strand_id
1 'polypeptide(L)'
;MKANQKNDMCGHYEVGHCYYSGNGVTESNENAFRYYKFAANKGLNIAVDFLATCYEYGYGTQQDSIKAFELYKIAAKNGFIPSQYELGRCFNSGKGVQKSLKKALKWYKLYQKNNGISDVSSKIEEIEKELERGWFRRALKKPSSDSIFNL
;
A
#
# COMPACT_ATOMS: atom_id res chain seq x y z
N MET A 1 -31.54 11.65 -2.00
CA MET A 1 -30.80 10.96 -3.09
C MET A 1 -29.37 10.49 -2.74
N LYS A 2 -28.69 10.99 -1.70
CA LYS A 2 -27.32 10.51 -1.32
C LYS A 2 -27.23 9.06 -0.81
N ALA A 3 -28.31 8.53 -0.22
CA ALA A 3 -28.34 7.16 0.30
C ALA A 3 -28.30 6.10 -0.82
N ASN A 4 -29.03 6.30 -1.92
CA ASN A 4 -29.10 5.33 -3.03
C ASN A 4 -27.75 5.13 -3.73
N GLN A 5 -26.95 6.19 -3.90
CA GLN A 5 -25.64 6.07 -4.58
C GLN A 5 -24.61 5.32 -3.73
N LYS A 6 -24.54 5.58 -2.40
CA LYS A 6 -23.65 4.80 -1.52
C LYS A 6 -24.07 3.34 -1.43
N ASN A 7 -25.37 3.06 -1.39
CA ASN A 7 -25.89 1.70 -1.35
C ASN A 7 -25.59 0.94 -2.65
N ASP A 8 -25.68 1.62 -3.79
CA ASP A 8 -25.35 1.08 -5.11
C ASP A 8 -23.83 0.78 -5.24
N MET A 9 -22.97 1.66 -4.71
CA MET A 9 -21.51 1.45 -4.71
C MET A 9 -21.08 0.24 -3.88
N CYS A 10 -21.62 0.07 -2.67
CA CYS A 10 -21.34 -1.11 -1.85
C CYS A 10 -21.86 -2.38 -2.55
N GLY A 11 -23.05 -2.33 -3.16
CA GLY A 11 -23.59 -3.46 -3.92
C GLY A 11 -22.68 -3.91 -5.06
N HIS A 12 -22.10 -2.99 -5.83
CA HIS A 12 -21.16 -3.34 -6.89
C HIS A 12 -19.85 -3.94 -6.36
N TYR A 13 -19.34 -3.46 -5.21
CA TYR A 13 -18.20 -4.09 -4.56
C TYR A 13 -18.50 -5.53 -4.14
N GLU A 14 -19.66 -5.77 -3.49
CA GLU A 14 -20.06 -7.11 -3.06
C GLU A 14 -20.23 -8.07 -4.24
N VAL A 15 -20.83 -7.60 -5.35
CA VAL A 15 -20.93 -8.40 -6.57
C VAL A 15 -19.55 -8.74 -7.13
N GLY A 16 -18.63 -7.77 -7.15
CA GLY A 16 -17.23 -8.02 -7.50
C GLY A 16 -16.59 -9.07 -6.61
N HIS A 17 -16.90 -9.05 -5.31
CA HIS A 17 -16.39 -10.01 -4.35
C HIS A 17 -17.00 -11.41 -4.53
N CYS A 18 -18.27 -11.51 -4.89
CA CYS A 18 -18.89 -12.78 -5.27
C CYS A 18 -18.20 -13.40 -6.49
N TYR A 19 -17.90 -12.61 -7.53
CA TYR A 19 -17.14 -13.08 -8.68
C TYR A 19 -15.70 -13.47 -8.33
N TYR A 20 -15.06 -12.78 -7.39
CA TYR A 20 -13.71 -13.12 -6.94
C TYR A 20 -13.68 -14.42 -6.12
N SER A 21 -14.73 -14.71 -5.34
CA SER A 21 -14.79 -15.84 -4.41
C SER A 21 -15.60 -17.05 -4.92
N GLY A 22 -16.33 -16.91 -6.02
CA GLY A 22 -17.26 -17.92 -6.52
C GLY A 22 -18.54 -18.07 -5.68
N ASN A 23 -18.85 -17.09 -4.81
CA ASN A 23 -20.01 -17.16 -3.91
C ASN A 23 -21.31 -16.89 -4.67
N GLY A 24 -22.05 -17.95 -4.97
CA GLY A 24 -23.35 -17.87 -5.65
C GLY A 24 -23.27 -17.53 -7.15
N VAL A 25 -22.06 -17.39 -7.70
CA VAL A 25 -21.77 -17.18 -9.13
C VAL A 25 -20.51 -17.95 -9.52
N THR A 26 -20.33 -18.27 -10.80
CA THR A 26 -19.06 -18.81 -11.28
C THR A 26 -17.94 -17.79 -11.07
N GLU A 27 -16.84 -18.23 -10.45
CA GLU A 27 -15.67 -17.40 -10.20
C GLU A 27 -15.14 -16.79 -11.52
N SER A 28 -14.84 -15.50 -11.50
CA SER A 28 -14.32 -14.77 -12.66
C SER A 28 -13.57 -13.53 -12.20
N ASN A 29 -12.24 -13.59 -12.30
CA ASN A 29 -11.37 -12.44 -12.03
C ASN A 29 -11.65 -11.25 -12.96
N GLU A 30 -12.04 -11.50 -14.23
CA GLU A 30 -12.42 -10.46 -15.17
C GLU A 30 -13.68 -9.69 -14.72
N ASN A 31 -14.71 -10.41 -14.26
CA ASN A 31 -15.91 -9.77 -13.74
C ASN A 31 -15.62 -9.07 -12.41
N ALA A 32 -14.88 -9.70 -11.50
CA ALA A 32 -14.46 -9.07 -10.25
C ALA A 32 -13.75 -7.73 -10.51
N PHE A 33 -12.79 -7.72 -11.44
CA PHE A 33 -12.08 -6.52 -11.85
C PHE A 33 -13.02 -5.43 -12.37
N ARG A 34 -13.99 -5.77 -13.24
CA ARG A 34 -14.97 -4.81 -13.80
C ARG A 34 -15.81 -4.17 -12.69
N TYR A 35 -16.30 -4.96 -11.75
CA TYR A 35 -17.12 -4.48 -10.64
C TYR A 35 -16.32 -3.65 -9.62
N TYR A 36 -15.11 -4.08 -9.25
CA TYR A 36 -14.21 -3.28 -8.42
C TYR A 36 -13.85 -1.96 -9.09
N LYS A 37 -13.56 -1.96 -10.39
CA LYS A 37 -13.28 -0.73 -11.16
C LYS A 37 -14.47 0.22 -11.15
N PHE A 38 -15.69 -0.29 -11.31
CA PHE A 38 -16.89 0.53 -11.23
C PHE A 38 -17.07 1.17 -9.85
N ALA A 39 -16.98 0.37 -8.77
CA ALA A 39 -17.13 0.86 -7.41
C ALA A 39 -15.99 1.83 -7.00
N ALA A 40 -14.76 1.57 -7.44
CA ALA A 40 -13.60 2.44 -7.24
C ALA A 40 -13.79 3.81 -7.92
N ASN A 41 -14.30 3.83 -9.15
CA ASN A 41 -14.60 5.07 -9.88
C ASN A 41 -15.66 5.94 -9.20
N LYS A 42 -16.50 5.35 -8.34
CA LYS A 42 -17.48 6.07 -7.54
C LYS A 42 -16.93 6.57 -6.19
N GLY A 43 -15.68 6.24 -5.87
CA GLY A 43 -14.98 6.72 -4.66
C GLY A 43 -15.05 5.78 -3.47
N LEU A 44 -15.40 4.51 -3.65
CA LEU A 44 -15.39 3.52 -2.57
C LEU A 44 -13.95 3.06 -2.30
N ASN A 45 -13.36 3.47 -1.17
CA ASN A 45 -11.95 3.20 -0.87
C ASN A 45 -11.59 1.70 -0.81
N ILE A 46 -12.49 0.85 -0.29
CA ILE A 46 -12.27 -0.61 -0.29
C ILE A 46 -12.17 -1.14 -1.72
N ALA A 47 -13.01 -0.66 -2.64
CA ALA A 47 -12.91 -1.05 -4.05
C ALA A 47 -11.66 -0.49 -4.73
N VAL A 48 -11.18 0.70 -4.34
CA VAL A 48 -9.90 1.25 -4.83
C VAL A 48 -8.74 0.35 -4.40
N ASP A 49 -8.74 -0.16 -3.17
CA ASP A 49 -7.74 -1.09 -2.65
C ASP A 49 -7.77 -2.45 -3.38
N PHE A 50 -8.96 -3.02 -3.58
CA PHE A 50 -9.08 -4.26 -4.37
C PHE A 50 -8.71 -4.08 -5.83
N LEU A 51 -9.03 -2.93 -6.43
CA LEU A 51 -8.59 -2.60 -7.79
C LEU A 51 -7.05 -2.49 -7.85
N ALA A 52 -6.41 -1.93 -6.83
CA ALA A 52 -4.95 -1.91 -6.72
C ALA A 52 -4.37 -3.32 -6.68
N THR A 53 -4.97 -4.20 -5.88
CA THR A 53 -4.62 -5.63 -5.79
C THR A 53 -4.77 -6.33 -7.14
N CYS A 54 -5.84 -6.06 -7.90
CA CYS A 54 -6.00 -6.59 -9.26
C CYS A 54 -4.84 -6.18 -10.18
N TYR A 55 -4.37 -4.92 -10.12
CA TYR A 55 -3.20 -4.51 -10.89
C TYR A 55 -1.89 -5.08 -10.34
N GLU A 56 -1.73 -5.27 -9.01
CA GLU A 56 -0.50 -5.84 -8.45
C GLU A 56 -0.28 -7.28 -8.89
N TYR A 57 -1.35 -8.07 -8.99
CA TYR A 57 -1.29 -9.51 -9.27
C TYR A 57 -1.80 -9.92 -10.66
N GLY A 58 -2.38 -8.98 -11.42
CA GLY A 58 -2.95 -9.28 -12.74
C GLY A 58 -4.31 -10.01 -12.69
N TYR A 59 -5.12 -9.78 -11.65
CA TYR A 59 -6.44 -10.40 -11.57
C TYR A 59 -7.44 -9.67 -12.46
N GLY A 60 -7.84 -10.33 -13.56
CA GLY A 60 -8.80 -9.80 -14.53
C GLY A 60 -8.26 -8.63 -15.36
N THR A 61 -6.96 -8.37 -15.29
CA THR A 61 -6.25 -7.30 -16.00
C THR A 61 -4.78 -7.69 -16.16
N GLN A 62 -4.03 -6.99 -17.02
CA GLN A 62 -2.58 -7.08 -17.02
C GLN A 62 -2.00 -6.51 -15.73
N GLN A 63 -0.94 -7.16 -15.22
CA GLN A 63 -0.19 -6.71 -14.06
C GLN A 63 0.46 -5.34 -14.31
N ASP A 64 0.29 -4.41 -13.37
CA ASP A 64 0.85 -3.06 -13.42
C ASP A 64 1.13 -2.55 -11.99
N SER A 65 2.38 -2.73 -11.55
CA SER A 65 2.79 -2.34 -10.20
C SER A 65 2.76 -0.82 -9.95
N ILE A 66 2.96 0.00 -10.98
CA ILE A 66 2.94 1.47 -10.87
C ILE A 66 1.50 1.92 -10.61
N LYS A 67 0.54 1.35 -11.35
CA LYS A 67 -0.88 1.64 -11.19
C LYS A 67 -1.42 1.13 -9.86
N ALA A 68 -0.99 -0.06 -9.42
CA ALA A 68 -1.31 -0.57 -8.09
C ALA A 68 -0.83 0.41 -6.99
N PHE A 69 0.42 0.87 -7.08
CA PHE A 69 0.97 1.84 -6.13
C PHE A 69 0.16 3.14 -6.06
N GLU A 70 -0.22 3.73 -7.20
CA GLU A 70 -1.01 4.96 -7.21
C GLU A 70 -2.41 4.76 -6.61
N LEU A 71 -3.05 3.61 -6.85
CA LEU A 71 -4.34 3.28 -6.26
C LEU A 71 -4.25 3.05 -4.74
N TYR A 72 -3.27 2.27 -4.25
CA TYR A 72 -3.01 2.13 -2.81
C TYR A 72 -2.76 3.48 -2.16
N LYS A 73 -2.01 4.36 -2.83
CA LYS A 73 -1.73 5.73 -2.36
C LYS A 73 -2.98 6.59 -2.26
N ILE A 74 -3.93 6.46 -3.18
CA ILE A 74 -5.23 7.16 -3.11
C ILE A 74 -6.02 6.66 -1.91
N ALA A 75 -6.23 5.35 -1.78
CA ALA A 75 -7.02 4.77 -0.70
C ALA A 75 -6.39 5.02 0.69
N ALA A 76 -5.06 4.92 0.81
CA ALA A 76 -4.33 5.18 2.05
C ALA A 76 -4.48 6.64 2.52
N LYS A 77 -4.38 7.60 1.58
CA LYS A 77 -4.59 9.03 1.86
C LYS A 77 -6.02 9.35 2.27
N ASN A 78 -6.99 8.58 1.78
CA ASN A 78 -8.38 8.67 2.20
C ASN A 78 -8.67 7.95 3.53
N GLY A 79 -7.64 7.45 4.22
CA GLY A 79 -7.76 6.84 5.54
C GLY A 79 -8.09 5.35 5.54
N PHE A 80 -8.08 4.68 4.38
CA PHE A 80 -8.31 3.23 4.34
C PHE A 80 -7.09 2.49 4.89
N ILE A 81 -7.28 1.86 6.06
CA ILE A 81 -6.21 1.28 6.88
C ILE A 81 -5.43 0.19 6.11
N PRO A 82 -6.06 -0.78 5.41
CA PRO A 82 -5.32 -1.78 4.63
C PRO A 82 -4.36 -1.16 3.62
N SER A 83 -4.81 -0.14 2.87
CA SER A 83 -3.93 0.53 1.90
C SER A 83 -2.76 1.29 2.53
N GLN A 84 -2.86 1.72 3.80
CA GLN A 84 -1.73 2.34 4.50
C GLN A 84 -0.59 1.33 4.72
N TYR A 85 -0.94 0.10 5.09
CA TYR A 85 0.01 -1.00 5.17
C TYR A 85 0.62 -1.30 3.79
N GLU A 86 -0.23 -1.40 2.77
CA GLU A 86 0.20 -1.70 1.40
C GLU A 86 1.15 -0.64 0.84
N LEU A 87 0.87 0.63 1.09
CA LEU A 87 1.74 1.72 0.70
C LEU A 87 3.09 1.68 1.42
N GLY A 88 3.10 1.31 2.71
CA GLY A 88 4.33 1.02 3.46
C GLY A 88 5.14 -0.11 2.81
N ARG A 89 4.47 -1.19 2.40
CA ARG A 89 5.06 -2.35 1.70
C ARG A 89 5.66 -1.96 0.35
N CYS A 90 4.97 -1.15 -0.46
CA CYS A 90 5.48 -0.65 -1.73
C CYS A 90 6.76 0.16 -1.54
N PHE A 91 6.80 1.10 -0.59
CA PHE A 91 8.03 1.86 -0.33
C PHE A 91 9.16 1.00 0.25
N ASN A 92 8.86 -0.02 1.03
CA ASN A 92 9.87 -0.91 1.60
C ASN A 92 10.53 -1.81 0.54
N SER A 93 9.72 -2.33 -0.38
CA SER A 93 10.16 -3.27 -1.42
C SER A 93 10.62 -2.58 -2.71
N GLY A 94 10.16 -1.36 -2.97
CA GLY A 94 10.35 -0.68 -4.26
C GLY A 94 9.36 -1.13 -5.34
N LYS A 95 8.24 -1.76 -4.98
CA LYS A 95 7.19 -2.16 -5.93
C LYS A 95 6.41 -0.94 -6.42
N GLY A 96 6.44 -0.68 -7.73
CA GLY A 96 5.73 0.43 -8.36
C GLY A 96 6.26 1.83 -8.02
N VAL A 97 7.30 1.92 -7.18
CA VAL A 97 7.88 3.18 -6.70
C VAL A 97 9.34 2.98 -6.30
N GLN A 98 10.16 4.03 -6.33
CA GLN A 98 11.51 3.96 -5.78
C GLN A 98 11.49 3.58 -4.29
N LYS A 99 12.28 2.57 -3.92
CA LYS A 99 12.45 2.11 -2.52
C LYS A 99 12.83 3.28 -1.62
N SER A 100 12.12 3.43 -0.50
CA SER A 100 12.35 4.48 0.48
C SER A 100 11.96 4.03 1.89
N LEU A 101 12.94 3.58 2.66
CA LEU A 101 12.77 3.16 4.04
C LEU A 101 12.13 4.25 4.93
N LYS A 102 12.51 5.51 4.73
CA LYS A 102 11.91 6.65 5.45
C LYS A 102 10.41 6.80 5.17
N LYS A 103 9.99 6.64 3.92
CA LYS A 103 8.56 6.72 3.55
C LYS A 103 7.81 5.48 4.03
N ALA A 104 8.41 4.29 3.92
CA ALA A 104 7.85 3.05 4.44
C ALA A 104 7.58 3.16 5.96
N LEU A 105 8.57 3.61 6.72
CA LEU A 105 8.47 3.83 8.17
C LEU A 105 7.31 4.77 8.53
N LYS A 106 7.17 5.88 7.79
CA LYS A 106 6.07 6.84 8.00
C LYS A 106 4.70 6.18 7.83
N TRP A 107 4.53 5.37 6.78
CA TRP A 107 3.25 4.72 6.50
C TRP A 107 2.96 3.57 7.46
N TYR A 108 3.94 2.75 7.84
CA TYR A 108 3.74 1.71 8.85
C TYR A 108 3.39 2.27 10.22
N LYS A 109 4.03 3.36 10.66
CA LYS A 109 3.65 4.04 11.90
C LYS A 109 2.22 4.60 11.84
N LEU A 110 1.81 5.14 10.69
CA LEU A 110 0.43 5.61 10.50
C LEU A 110 -0.58 4.46 10.54
N TYR A 111 -0.28 3.36 9.86
CA TYR A 111 -1.08 2.13 9.89
C TYR A 111 -1.22 1.60 11.32
N GLN A 112 -0.12 1.44 12.05
CA GLN A 112 -0.13 1.00 13.45
C GLN A 112 -1.02 1.88 14.33
N LYS A 113 -0.87 3.21 14.19
CA LYS A 113 -1.67 4.19 14.94
C LYS A 113 -3.16 4.06 14.65
N ASN A 114 -3.53 3.86 13.38
CA ASN A 114 -4.94 3.82 12.96
C ASN A 114 -5.60 2.45 13.12
N ASN A 115 -4.83 1.36 13.01
CA ASN A 115 -5.32 0.00 13.16
C ASN A 115 -5.44 -0.42 14.64
N GLY A 116 -4.65 0.19 15.54
CA GLY A 116 -4.64 -0.17 16.96
C GLY A 116 -3.98 -1.52 17.27
N ILE A 117 -3.29 -2.13 16.29
CA ILE A 117 -2.61 -3.43 16.41
C ILE A 117 -1.12 -3.24 16.08
N SER A 118 -0.26 -4.01 16.75
CA SER A 118 1.21 -3.96 16.67
C SER A 118 1.84 -4.97 15.69
N ASP A 119 1.08 -5.46 14.71
CA ASP A 119 1.51 -6.44 13.69
C ASP A 119 2.67 -5.96 12.79
N VAL A 120 2.91 -4.64 12.73
CA VAL A 120 4.05 -4.04 12.02
C VAL A 120 5.21 -3.61 12.92
N SER A 121 5.17 -3.84 14.23
CA SER A 121 6.24 -3.38 15.15
C SER A 121 7.62 -3.92 14.77
N SER A 122 7.72 -5.21 14.44
CA SER A 122 8.98 -5.82 14.01
C SER A 122 9.54 -5.20 12.73
N LYS A 123 8.67 -4.92 11.75
CA LYS A 123 9.04 -4.21 10.51
C LYS A 123 9.51 -2.79 10.77
N ILE A 124 8.85 -2.08 11.68
CA ILE A 124 9.23 -0.72 12.09
C ILE A 124 10.63 -0.74 12.72
N GLU A 125 10.87 -1.62 13.69
CA GLU A 125 12.16 -1.76 14.37
C GLU A 125 13.29 -2.15 13.41
N GLU A 126 13.03 -3.06 12.47
CA GLU A 126 14.00 -3.46 11.45
C GLU A 126 14.40 -2.26 10.58
N ILE A 127 13.42 -1.52 10.08
CA ILE A 127 13.65 -0.33 9.24
C ILE A 127 14.42 0.74 10.00
N GLU A 128 14.11 0.97 11.29
CA GLU A 128 14.83 1.92 12.14
C GLU A 128 16.30 1.53 12.30
N LYS A 129 16.57 0.25 12.61
CA LYS A 129 17.94 -0.28 12.70
C LYS A 129 18.70 -0.13 11.39
N GLU A 130 18.07 -0.39 10.23
CA GLU A 130 18.70 -0.20 8.92
C GLU A 130 19.05 1.28 8.65
N LEU A 131 18.15 2.20 9.00
CA LEU A 131 18.37 3.63 8.82
C LEU A 131 19.53 4.13 9.70
N GLU A 132 19.62 3.67 10.95
CA GLU A 132 20.72 3.96 11.87
C GLU A 132 22.05 3.40 11.35
N ARG A 133 22.09 2.12 10.96
CA ARG A 133 23.28 1.49 10.36
C ARG A 133 23.76 2.27 9.14
N GLY A 134 22.84 2.72 8.29
CA GLY A 134 23.16 3.55 7.13
C GLY A 134 23.69 4.94 7.49
N TRP A 135 23.26 5.52 8.62
CA TRP A 135 23.83 6.76 9.14
C TRP A 135 25.26 6.54 9.65
N PHE A 136 25.49 5.52 10.48
CA PHE A 136 26.84 5.19 11.00
C PHE A 136 27.84 4.93 9.87
N ARG A 137 27.48 4.15 8.85
CA ARG A 137 28.35 3.90 7.67
C ARG A 137 28.72 5.17 6.92
N ARG A 138 27.84 6.17 6.89
CA ARG A 138 28.12 7.47 6.23
C ARG A 138 28.98 8.37 7.10
N ALA A 139 28.78 8.36 8.42
CA ALA A 139 29.60 9.10 9.36
C ALA A 139 31.08 8.65 9.30
N LEU A 140 31.33 7.33 9.26
CA LEU A 140 32.67 6.76 9.15
C LEU A 140 33.38 7.03 7.81
N LYS A 141 32.63 7.34 6.75
CA LYS A 141 33.19 7.65 5.41
C LYS A 141 33.57 9.12 5.24
N LYS A 142 33.17 10.00 6.14
CA LYS A 142 33.74 11.36 6.19
C LYS A 142 35.11 11.23 6.82
N PRO A 143 36.23 11.51 6.11
CA PRO A 143 37.51 11.62 6.79
C PRO A 143 37.36 12.69 7.87
N SER A 144 37.71 12.38 9.11
CA SER A 144 37.88 13.39 10.14
C SER A 144 38.90 14.39 9.61
N SER A 145 38.58 15.68 9.60
CA SER A 145 39.52 16.75 9.25
C SER A 145 40.65 16.92 10.29
N ASP A 146 40.85 15.94 11.17
CA ASP A 146 41.78 15.98 12.30
C ASP A 146 43.00 15.06 12.06
N SER A 147 43.52 15.07 10.83
CA SER A 147 44.86 14.52 10.53
C SER A 147 45.82 15.63 10.09
N ILE A 148 45.72 16.80 10.71
CA ILE A 148 46.81 17.78 10.74
C ILE A 148 47.15 18.02 12.21
N PHE A 149 48.19 17.33 12.67
CA PHE A 149 49.03 17.53 13.87
C PHE A 149 49.32 16.20 14.57
N ASN A 150 50.50 15.64 14.29
CA ASN A 150 51.58 15.48 15.28
C ASN A 150 52.73 14.65 14.66
N LEU A 151 53.69 15.35 14.06
CA LEU A 151 55.12 15.01 14.05
C LEU A 151 55.84 16.07 14.89
#